data_AF-X1JVG1-F1
#
_entry.id   AF-X1JVG1-F1
#
_cell.length_a   1.000
_cell.length_b   1.000
_cell.length_c   1.000
_cell.angle_alpha   90.00
_cell.angle_beta   90.00
_cell.angle_gamma   90.00
#
_symmetry.space_group_name_H-M   'P 1'
#
loop_
_entity.id
_entity.type
_entity.pdbx_description
1 polymer ?
#
loop_
_entity_poly.entity_id
_entity_poly.type
_entity_poly.pdbx_seq_one_letter_code
_entity_poly.pdbx_strand_id
1 'polypeptide(L)' 'NSPPYNFIIHTAPSKEFSTREWPDLDKKYHWHIEIIPRLSKIAGFEWGTGFYINTTSPEEAARILNSI' A
#
# COMPACT_ATOMS: atom_id res chain seq x y z
N ASN A 1 4.93 21.34 3.75
CA ASN A 1 3.98 21.11 2.63
C ASN A 1 3.06 19.97 3.06
N SER A 2 1.73 20.06 2.88
CA SER A 2 0.75 19.11 3.46
C SER A 2 -0.15 18.52 2.37
N PRO A 3 0.36 17.61 1.53
CA PRO A 3 -0.42 17.04 0.44
C PRO A 3 -1.56 16.15 0.96
N PRO A 4 -2.68 16.03 0.23
CA PRO A 4 -3.69 15.03 0.54
C PRO A 4 -3.10 13.62 0.37
N TYR A 5 -3.50 12.70 1.23
CA TYR A 5 -3.06 11.30 1.21
C TYR A 5 -4.23 10.36 1.50
N ASN A 6 -4.07 9.11 1.08
CA ASN A 6 -4.92 8.01 1.52
C ASN A 6 -4.20 7.26 2.65
N PHE A 7 -4.96 6.83 3.66
CA PHE A 7 -4.48 6.02 4.78
C PHE A 7 -5.23 4.70 4.80
N ILE A 8 -4.51 3.59 4.68
CA ILE A 8 -5.10 2.27 4.52
C ILE A 8 -4.51 1.32 5.56
N ILE A 9 -5.39 0.55 6.20
CA ILE A 9 -5.01 -0.50 7.13
C ILE A 9 -5.18 -1.85 6.42
N HIS A 10 -4.08 -2.57 6.29
CA HIS A 10 -4.04 -3.91 5.74
C HIS A 10 -4.01 -4.91 6.90
N THR A 11 -5.12 -5.64 7.08
CA THR A 11 -5.28 -6.66 8.12
C THR A 11 -5.75 -7.98 7.50
N ALA A 12 -5.58 -9.07 8.25
CA ALA A 12 -6.10 -10.36 7.83
C ALA A 12 -7.64 -10.32 7.72
N PRO A 13 -8.23 -11.08 6.79
CA PRO A 13 -9.66 -11.37 6.77
C PRO A 13 -10.20 -11.76 8.15
N SER A 14 -11.50 -11.53 8.39
CA SER A 14 -12.09 -11.86 9.69
C SER A 14 -11.99 -13.37 9.98
N LYS A 15 -11.89 -13.71 11.27
CA LYS A 15 -11.66 -15.09 11.75
C LYS A 15 -12.65 -16.12 11.21
N GLU A 16 -13.88 -15.69 10.95
CA GLU A 16 -14.96 -16.50 10.40
C GLU A 16 -14.66 -16.99 8.99
N PHE A 17 -14.00 -16.16 8.16
CA PHE A 17 -13.57 -16.52 6.80
C PHE A 17 -12.16 -17.12 6.76
N SER A 18 -11.28 -16.74 7.69
CA SER A 18 -9.85 -17.07 7.61
C SER A 18 -9.54 -18.54 7.92
N THR A 19 -10.24 -19.17 8.85
CA THR A 19 -9.81 -20.47 9.41
C THR A 19 -10.22 -21.68 8.58
N ARG A 20 -11.30 -21.60 7.78
CA ARG A 20 -11.73 -22.71 6.92
C ARG A 20 -10.99 -22.76 5.58
N GLU A 21 -10.80 -21.59 4.97
CA GLU A 21 -10.23 -21.47 3.62
C GLU A 21 -8.70 -21.32 3.65
N TRP A 22 -8.12 -20.74 4.71
CA TRP A 22 -6.69 -20.41 4.78
C TRP A 22 -6.06 -20.82 6.13
N PRO A 23 -5.66 -22.10 6.28
CA PRO A 23 -4.96 -22.57 7.48
C PRO A 23 -3.68 -21.77 7.76
N ASP A 24 -3.45 -21.48 9.05
CA ASP A 24 -2.30 -20.70 9.57
C ASP A 24 -2.21 -19.26 9.01
N LEU A 25 -3.33 -18.62 8.65
CA LEU A 25 -3.33 -17.25 8.13
C LEU A 25 -2.70 -16.24 9.10
N ASP A 26 -2.87 -16.47 10.40
CA ASP A 26 -2.28 -15.69 11.49
C ASP A 26 -0.74 -15.71 11.49
N LYS A 27 -0.12 -16.77 10.95
CA LYS A 27 1.33 -16.90 10.81
C LYS A 27 1.85 -16.41 9.45
N LYS A 28 0.97 -16.34 8.44
CA LYS A 28 1.33 -15.98 7.06
C LYS A 28 1.08 -14.52 6.73
N TYR A 29 0.15 -13.88 7.43
CA TYR A 29 -0.20 -12.49 7.22
C TYR A 29 0.38 -11.60 8.31
N HIS A 30 1.08 -10.53 7.90
CA HIS A 30 1.54 -9.48 8.81
C HIS A 30 0.80 -8.19 8.48
N TRP A 31 0.05 -7.69 9.46
CA TRP A 31 -0.65 -6.43 9.31
C TRP A 31 0.34 -5.29 9.08
N HIS A 32 -0.08 -4.32 8.28
CA HIS A 32 0.70 -3.10 8.06
C HIS A 32 -0.23 -1.95 7.69
N ILE A 33 0.35 -0.75 7.68
CA ILE A 33 -0.32 0.47 7.29
C ILE A 33 0.33 0.97 6.01
N GLU A 34 -0.49 1.39 5.06
CA GLU A 34 -0.03 2.06 3.85
C GLU A 34 -0.49 3.53 3.85
N ILE A 35 0.45 4.42 3.54
CA ILE A 35 0.19 5.86 3.40
C ILE A 35 0.57 6.24 1.98
N ILE A 36 -0.41 6.71 1.20
CA ILE A 36 -0.23 7.02 -0.22
C ILE A 36 -0.48 8.51 -0.45
N PRO A 37 0.58 9.34 -0.53
CA PRO A 37 0.46 10.73 -0.92
C PRO A 37 -0.06 10.85 -2.35
N ARG A 38 -1.05 11.71 -2.58
CA ARG A 38 -1.62 11.94 -3.92
C ARG A 38 -0.82 13.02 -4.64
N LEU A 39 0.27 12.61 -5.29
CA LEU A 39 1.21 13.52 -5.96
C LEU A 39 0.89 13.77 -7.43
N SER A 40 0.24 12.81 -8.10
CA SER A 40 -0.12 12.87 -9.51
C SER A 40 -1.57 12.41 -9.75
N LYS A 41 -2.12 12.75 -10.92
CA LYS A 41 -3.41 12.22 -11.37
C LYS A 41 -3.17 10.89 -12.09
N ILE A 42 -3.99 9.89 -11.78
CA ILE A 42 -4.04 8.60 -12.48
C ILE A 42 -4.41 8.88 -13.95
N ALA A 43 -3.65 8.35 -14.91
CA ALA A 43 -3.88 8.53 -16.33
C ALA A 43 -4.52 7.27 -16.96
N GLY A 44 -4.72 7.30 -18.29
CA GLY A 44 -5.41 6.23 -19.02
C GLY A 44 -4.69 4.88 -18.99
N PHE A 45 -3.37 4.87 -18.81
CA PHE A 45 -2.59 3.64 -18.71
C PHE A 45 -2.88 2.89 -17.41
N GLU A 46 -2.84 3.59 -16.27
CA GLU A 46 -3.08 2.98 -14.96
C GLU A 46 -4.52 2.48 -14.84
N TRP A 47 -5.49 3.24 -15.39
CA TRP A 47 -6.89 2.79 -15.48
C TRP A 47 -7.07 1.58 -16.41
N GLY A 48 -6.39 1.57 -17.55
CA GLY A 48 -6.55 0.51 -18.56
C GLY A 48 -5.87 -0.81 -18.19
N THR A 49 -4.81 -0.76 -17.37
CA THR A 49 -3.96 -1.93 -17.09
C THR A 49 -3.95 -2.35 -15.62
N GLY A 50 -4.30 -1.46 -14.69
CA GLY A 50 -4.13 -1.69 -13.25
C GLY A 50 -2.68 -1.61 -12.76
N PHE A 51 -1.71 -1.31 -13.63
CA PHE A 51 -0.32 -1.06 -13.24
C PHE A 51 -0.09 0.40 -12.90
N TYR A 52 0.78 0.65 -11.92
CA TYR A 52 1.19 1.99 -11.50
C TYR A 52 2.62 2.27 -11.94
N ILE A 53 2.86 3.51 -12.39
CA ILE A 53 4.21 4.00 -12.68
C ILE A 53 4.71 4.76 -11.46
N ASN A 54 5.77 4.27 -10.83
CA ASN A 54 6.44 4.98 -9.75
C ASN A 54 7.64 5.78 -10.30
N THR A 55 7.58 7.10 -10.20
CA THR A 55 8.63 8.01 -10.66
C THR A 55 9.79 8.16 -9.66
N THR A 56 9.59 7.75 -8.41
CA THR A 56 10.58 7.87 -7.34
C THR A 56 10.87 6.48 -6.78
N SER A 57 12.12 6.04 -6.90
CA SER A 57 12.50 4.73 -6.39
C SER A 57 12.33 4.67 -4.85
N PRO A 58 12.06 3.49 -4.28
CA PRO A 58 11.91 3.35 -2.83
C PRO A 58 13.19 3.74 -2.07
N GLU A 59 14.38 3.52 -2.65
CA GLU A 59 15.66 3.90 -2.06
C GLU A 59 15.79 5.42 -1.94
N GLU A 60 15.36 6.15 -2.97
CA GLU A 60 15.36 7.62 -2.95
C GLU A 60 14.34 8.14 -1.94
N ALA A 61 13.12 7.60 -1.97
CA ALA A 61 12.06 8.00 -1.04
C ALA A 61 12.49 7.77 0.42
N ALA A 62 13.08 6.62 0.74
CA ALA A 62 13.59 6.32 2.08
C ALA A 62 14.70 7.29 2.49
N ARG A 63 15.63 7.63 1.59
CA ARG A 63 16.70 8.60 1.88
C ARG A 63 16.12 9.98 2.20
N ILE A 64 15.18 10.46 1.37
CA ILE A 64 14.52 11.75 1.57
C ILE A 64 13.80 11.75 2.92
N LEU A 65 12.97 10.75 3.21
CA LEU A 65 12.20 10.65 4.45
C LEU A 65 13.07 10.59 5.71
N ASN A 66 14.24 9.94 5.66
CA ASN A 66 15.19 9.90 6.78
C ASN A 66 15.97 11.20 6.98
N SER A 67 16.00 12.08 5.98
CA SER A 67 16.75 13.35 6.02
C SER A 67 15.94 14.54 6.54
N ILE A 68 14.66 14.32 6.85
CA ILE A 68 13.70 15.34 7.30
C ILE A 68 13.63 15.37 8.83
#